data_AF-A0A9D9F008-F1
#
_entry.id   AF-A0A9D9F008-F1
#
_cell.length_a   1.000
_cell.length_b   1.000
_cell.length_c   1.000
_cell.angle_alpha   90.00
_cell.angle_beta   90.00
_cell.angle_gamma   90.00
#
_symmetry.space_group_name_H-M   'P 1'
#
loop_
_entity.id
_entity.type
_entity.pdbx_description
1 polymer ?
#
loop_
_entity_poly.entity_id
_entity_poly.type
_entity_poly.pdbx_seq_one_letter_code
_entity_poly.pdbx_strand_id
1 'polypeptide(L)'
;MFNDPTFWTAVAVVLFVILIAKPVSKMATKALDERADKIKAELDEAERLRNEAQDLLAQYQRKQRDAANEAEAIIQHAKEEAERMDREGRERLKASLERREKLAMDRIQMAEQHAIERVRARAVDVAIAATGQMLADSLSADKADALIDDAINQLPGRLH
;
A
#
# COMPACT_ATOMS: atom_id res chain seq x y z
N MET A 1 28.09 108.74 -22.03
CA MET A 1 27.21 107.55 -22.06
C MET A 1 27.98 106.26 -22.39
N PHE A 2 28.89 106.24 -23.37
CA PHE A 2 29.71 105.05 -23.69
C PHE A 2 30.97 104.82 -22.84
N ASN A 3 31.28 105.73 -21.89
CA ASN A 3 32.45 105.65 -21.01
C ASN A 3 32.07 105.54 -19.52
N ASP A 4 30.83 105.15 -19.24
CA ASP A 4 30.32 104.93 -17.88
C ASP A 4 30.66 103.49 -17.44
N PRO A 5 31.37 103.31 -16.31
CA PRO A 5 31.67 101.98 -15.77
C PRO A 5 30.43 101.08 -15.61
N THR A 6 29.26 101.67 -15.32
CA THR A 6 28.00 100.89 -15.18
C THR A 6 27.49 100.29 -16.51
N PHE A 7 27.81 100.90 -17.66
CA PHE A 7 27.42 100.35 -18.96
C PHE A 7 28.24 99.09 -19.29
N TRP A 8 29.55 99.12 -19.06
CA TRP A 8 30.42 97.97 -19.31
C TRP A 8 30.19 96.82 -18.32
N THR A 9 29.82 97.10 -17.05
CA THR A 9 29.41 96.05 -16.11
C THR A 9 28.10 95.40 -16.53
N ALA A 10 27.11 96.17 -17.00
CA ALA A 10 25.86 95.62 -17.53
C ALA A 10 26.10 94.72 -18.76
N VAL A 11 26.96 95.15 -19.69
CA VAL A 11 27.35 94.34 -20.86
C VAL A 11 28.05 93.04 -20.41
N ALA A 12 28.97 93.11 -19.45
CA ALA A 12 29.64 91.92 -18.92
C ALA A 12 28.68 90.94 -18.24
N VAL A 13 27.69 91.43 -17.49
CA VAL A 13 26.64 90.59 -16.86
C VAL A 13 25.78 89.91 -17.92
N VAL A 14 25.36 90.63 -18.96
CA VAL A 14 24.56 90.04 -20.06
C VAL A 14 25.37 88.96 -20.79
N LEU A 15 26.63 89.24 -21.11
CA LEU A 15 27.53 88.26 -21.74
C LEU A 15 27.75 87.03 -20.85
N PHE A 16 27.94 87.22 -19.55
CA PHE A 16 28.08 86.14 -18.57
C PHE A 16 26.82 85.27 -18.48
N VAL A 17 25.63 85.88 -18.42
CA VAL A 17 24.35 85.17 -18.41
C VAL A 17 24.17 84.35 -19.69
N ILE A 18 24.48 84.91 -20.85
CA ILE A 18 24.39 84.19 -22.14
C ILE A 18 25.36 83.00 -22.18
N LEU A 19 26.60 83.18 -21.72
CA LEU A 19 27.61 82.12 -21.69
C LEU A 19 27.23 80.97 -20.74
N ILE A 20 26.55 81.26 -19.63
CA ILE A 20 26.22 80.27 -18.59
C ILE A 20 24.81 79.66 -18.74
N ALA A 21 23.87 80.33 -19.40
CA ALA A 21 22.51 79.84 -19.58
C ALA A 21 22.46 78.46 -20.26
N LYS A 22 23.30 78.22 -21.27
CA LYS A 22 23.35 76.94 -21.99
C LYS A 22 23.92 75.77 -21.15
N PRO A 23 25.08 75.87 -20.49
CA PRO A 23 25.58 74.80 -19.64
C PRO A 23 24.69 74.53 -18.42
N VAL A 24 24.13 75.57 -17.79
CA VAL A 24 23.25 75.40 -16.62
C VAL A 24 21.93 74.73 -17.02
N SER A 25 21.29 75.16 -18.11
CA SER A 25 20.06 74.51 -18.60
C SER A 25 20.33 73.05 -18.97
N LYS A 26 21.42 72.75 -19.67
CA LYS A 26 21.80 71.37 -20.03
C LYS A 26 22.06 70.49 -18.80
N MET A 27 22.70 71.02 -17.76
CA MET A 27 22.94 70.27 -16.52
C MET A 27 21.63 70.01 -15.76
N ALA A 28 20.75 71.01 -15.70
CA ALA A 28 19.45 70.88 -15.05
C ALA A 28 18.54 69.86 -15.75
N THR A 29 18.45 69.91 -17.09
CA THR A 29 17.67 68.92 -17.86
C THR A 29 18.24 67.51 -17.69
N LYS A 30 19.56 67.34 -17.77
CA LYS A 30 20.20 66.03 -17.58
C LYS A 30 19.90 65.44 -16.20
N ALA A 31 19.95 66.25 -15.14
CA ALA A 31 19.64 65.78 -13.78
C ALA A 31 18.16 65.40 -13.61
N LEU A 32 17.25 66.08 -14.31
CA LEU A 32 15.82 65.74 -14.33
C LEU A 32 15.56 64.46 -15.14
N ASP A 33 16.19 64.32 -16.30
CA ASP A 33 16.10 63.14 -17.16
C ASP A 33 16.63 61.90 -16.43
N GLU A 34 17.80 61.99 -15.77
CA GLU A 34 18.35 60.89 -14.97
C GLU A 34 17.41 60.46 -13.84
N ARG A 35 16.73 61.42 -13.19
CA ARG A 35 15.72 61.12 -12.17
C ARG A 35 14.48 60.47 -12.77
N ALA A 36 14.00 60.96 -13.92
CA ALA A 36 12.85 60.40 -14.62
C ALA A 36 13.12 58.95 -15.06
N ASP A 37 14.30 58.71 -15.64
CA ASP A 37 14.73 57.37 -16.06
C ASP A 37 14.86 56.42 -14.87
N LYS A 38 15.41 56.89 -13.75
CA LYS A 38 15.49 56.09 -12.52
C LYS A 38 14.11 55.73 -11.97
N ILE A 39 13.21 56.70 -11.87
CA ILE A 39 11.83 56.45 -11.40
C ILE A 39 11.12 55.48 -12.34
N LYS A 40 11.27 55.65 -13.65
CA LYS A 40 10.69 54.74 -14.64
C LYS A 40 11.22 53.31 -14.46
N ALA A 41 12.54 53.14 -14.32
CA ALA A 41 13.13 51.83 -14.08
C ALA A 41 12.65 51.19 -12.78
N GLU A 42 12.51 51.96 -11.69
CA GLU A 42 11.96 51.46 -10.41
C GLU A 42 10.48 51.06 -10.53
N LEU A 43 9.68 51.81 -11.30
CA LEU A 43 8.27 51.47 -11.55
C LEU A 43 8.13 50.23 -12.42
N ASP A 44 8.91 50.12 -13.51
CA ASP A 44 8.91 48.96 -14.40
C ASP A 44 9.32 47.69 -13.62
N GLU A 45 10.33 47.79 -12.74
CA GLU A 45 10.77 46.68 -11.89
C GLU A 45 9.71 46.31 -10.84
N ALA A 46 9.05 47.30 -10.23
CA ALA A 46 7.97 47.06 -9.27
C ALA A 46 6.76 46.38 -9.94
N GLU A 47 6.41 46.79 -11.16
CA GLU A 47 5.35 46.15 -11.94
C GLU A 47 5.72 44.71 -12.30
N ARG A 48 6.95 44.47 -12.75
CA ARG A 48 7.47 43.13 -13.02
C ARG A 48 7.40 42.23 -11.80
N LEU A 49 7.90 42.70 -10.65
CA LEU A 49 7.90 41.95 -9.39
C LEU A 49 6.47 41.66 -8.92
N ARG A 50 5.54 42.61 -9.07
CA ARG A 50 4.13 42.40 -8.77
C ARG A 50 3.54 41.30 -9.65
N ASN A 51 3.80 41.33 -10.95
CA ASN A 51 3.28 40.35 -11.89
C ASN A 51 3.85 38.95 -11.59
N GLU A 52 5.15 38.84 -11.32
CA GLU A 52 5.79 37.59 -10.89
C GLU A 52 5.18 37.06 -9.58
N ALA A 53 4.94 37.93 -8.60
CA ALA A 53 4.32 37.53 -7.33
C ALA A 53 2.87 37.06 -7.51
N GLN A 54 2.10 37.71 -8.38
CA GLN A 54 0.73 37.31 -8.70
C GLN A 54 0.68 35.97 -9.42
N ASP A 55 1.56 35.74 -10.39
CA ASP A 55 1.64 34.45 -11.07
C ASP A 55 2.07 33.34 -10.11
N LEU A 56 3.09 33.60 -9.28
CA LEU A 56 3.54 32.66 -8.26
C LEU A 56 2.40 32.30 -7.28
N LEU A 57 1.65 33.29 -6.80
CA LEU A 57 0.50 33.07 -5.94
C LEU A 57 -0.56 32.19 -6.63
N ALA A 58 -0.88 32.47 -7.89
CA ALA A 58 -1.84 31.67 -8.66
C ALA A 58 -1.34 30.23 -8.86
N GLN A 59 -0.04 30.04 -9.10
CA GLN A 59 0.57 28.70 -9.18
C GLN A 59 0.46 27.95 -7.84
N TYR A 60 0.75 28.59 -6.70
CA TYR A 60 0.62 27.96 -5.39
C TYR A 60 -0.81 27.61 -5.05
N GLN A 61 -1.78 28.48 -5.36
CA GLN A 61 -3.20 28.17 -5.16
C GLN A 61 -3.66 26.98 -6.00
N ARG A 62 -3.22 26.89 -7.26
CA ARG A 62 -3.48 25.71 -8.11
C ARG A 62 -2.85 24.46 -7.50
N LYS A 63 -1.57 24.49 -7.14
CA LYS A 63 -0.87 23.37 -6.50
C LYS A 63 -1.54 22.93 -5.20
N GLN A 64 -2.01 23.87 -4.38
CA GLN A 64 -2.70 23.54 -3.13
C GLN A 64 -4.02 22.80 -3.39
N ARG A 65 -4.82 23.27 -4.37
CA ARG A 65 -6.06 22.60 -4.76
C ARG A 65 -5.79 21.21 -5.34
N ASP A 66 -4.80 21.10 -6.21
CA ASP A 66 -4.46 19.84 -6.86
C ASP A 66 -3.94 18.83 -5.84
N ALA A 67 -3.12 19.27 -4.87
CA ALA A 67 -2.66 18.43 -3.75
C ALA A 67 -3.82 17.96 -2.84
N ALA A 68 -4.83 18.81 -2.60
CA ALA A 68 -6.01 18.43 -1.84
C ALA A 68 -6.83 17.35 -2.59
N ASN A 69 -7.03 17.52 -3.90
CA ASN A 69 -7.71 16.55 -4.75
C ASN A 69 -6.94 15.22 -4.82
N GLU A 70 -5.62 15.27 -4.94
CA GLU A 70 -4.76 14.09 -4.97
C GLU A 70 -4.81 13.34 -3.63
N ALA A 71 -4.77 14.05 -2.50
CA ALA A 71 -4.92 13.44 -1.18
C ALA A 71 -6.29 12.75 -1.03
N GLU A 72 -7.37 13.38 -1.49
CA GLU A 72 -8.70 12.76 -1.48
C GLU A 72 -8.74 11.51 -2.39
N ALA A 73 -8.17 11.57 -3.58
CA ALA A 73 -8.07 10.43 -4.49
C ALA A 73 -7.28 9.27 -3.87
N ILE A 74 -6.17 9.54 -3.19
CA ILE A 74 -5.39 8.53 -2.45
C ILE A 74 -6.25 7.86 -1.38
N ILE A 75 -7.02 8.63 -0.62
CA ILE A 75 -7.89 8.08 0.43
C ILE A 75 -8.99 7.21 -0.17
N GLN A 76 -9.62 7.63 -1.27
CA GLN A 76 -10.66 6.83 -1.93
C GLN A 76 -10.08 5.53 -2.49
N HIS A 77 -8.96 5.60 -3.20
CA HIS A 77 -8.27 4.42 -3.71
C HIS A 77 -7.88 3.45 -2.58
N ALA A 78 -7.38 3.97 -1.45
CA ALA A 78 -7.04 3.15 -0.30
C ALA A 78 -8.27 2.44 0.31
N LYS A 79 -9.43 3.11 0.33
CA LYS A 79 -10.69 2.49 0.81
C LYS A 79 -11.17 1.40 -0.14
N GLU A 80 -11.22 1.68 -1.44
CA GLU A 80 -11.62 0.70 -2.46
C GLU A 80 -10.73 -0.55 -2.41
N GLU A 81 -9.43 -0.34 -2.25
CA GLU A 81 -8.45 -1.42 -2.15
C GLU A 81 -8.60 -2.21 -0.85
N ALA A 82 -8.86 -1.54 0.28
CA ALA A 82 -9.16 -2.21 1.55
C ALA A 82 -10.43 -3.06 1.46
N GLU A 83 -11.49 -2.55 0.84
CA GLU A 83 -12.73 -3.32 0.62
C GLU A 83 -12.50 -4.53 -0.30
N ARG A 84 -11.68 -4.36 -1.36
CA ARG A 84 -11.32 -5.46 -2.24
C ARG A 84 -10.54 -6.54 -1.49
N MET A 85 -9.55 -6.15 -0.69
CA MET A 85 -8.79 -7.08 0.15
C MET A 85 -9.66 -7.79 1.19
N ASP A 86 -10.62 -7.11 1.81
CA ASP A 86 -11.55 -7.74 2.76
C ASP A 86 -12.44 -8.78 2.06
N ARG A 87 -13.01 -8.44 0.88
CA ARG A 87 -13.81 -9.39 0.09
C ARG A 87 -12.99 -10.61 -0.31
N GLU A 88 -11.84 -10.42 -0.94
CA GLU A 88 -10.95 -11.52 -1.34
C GLU A 88 -10.49 -12.34 -0.12
N GLY A 89 -10.19 -11.69 0.99
CA GLY A 89 -9.80 -12.33 2.25
C GLY A 89 -10.91 -13.22 2.81
N ARG A 90 -12.16 -12.74 2.83
CA ARG A 90 -13.33 -13.51 3.26
C ARG A 90 -13.58 -14.71 2.37
N GLU A 91 -13.49 -14.55 1.05
CA GLU A 91 -13.67 -15.66 0.11
C GLU A 91 -12.60 -16.74 0.29
N ARG A 92 -11.33 -16.35 0.42
CA ARG A 92 -10.22 -17.27 0.68
C ARG A 92 -10.38 -17.98 2.02
N LEU A 93 -10.80 -17.26 3.06
CA LEU A 93 -11.05 -17.82 4.39
C LEU A 93 -12.19 -18.84 4.33
N LYS A 94 -13.32 -18.50 3.71
CA LYS A 94 -14.46 -19.40 3.53
C LYS A 94 -14.04 -20.68 2.80
N ALA A 95 -13.35 -20.57 1.67
CA ALA A 95 -12.85 -21.71 0.93
C ALA A 95 -11.86 -22.56 1.76
N SER A 96 -11.04 -21.94 2.61
CA SER A 96 -10.14 -22.67 3.50
C SER A 96 -10.89 -23.40 4.62
N LEU A 97 -11.96 -22.81 5.15
CA LEU A 97 -12.79 -23.44 6.17
C LEU A 97 -13.55 -24.64 5.59
N GLU A 98 -14.17 -24.50 4.43
CA GLU A 98 -14.86 -25.59 3.74
C GLU A 98 -13.92 -26.77 3.45
N ARG A 99 -12.69 -26.51 2.98
CA ARG A 99 -11.68 -27.56 2.79
C ARG A 99 -11.31 -28.25 4.10
N ARG A 100 -11.13 -27.48 5.19
CA ARG A 100 -10.78 -28.04 6.51
C ARG A 100 -11.92 -28.86 7.10
N GLU A 101 -13.16 -28.41 6.93
CA GLU A 101 -14.36 -29.13 7.34
C GLU A 101 -14.46 -30.47 6.61
N LYS A 102 -14.31 -30.47 5.28
CA LYS A 102 -14.31 -31.72 4.50
C LYS A 102 -13.22 -32.69 4.95
N LEU A 103 -12.00 -32.20 5.14
CA LEU A 103 -10.89 -33.04 5.64
C LEU A 103 -11.17 -33.60 7.04
N ALA A 104 -11.83 -32.83 7.91
CA ALA A 104 -12.23 -33.31 9.24
C ALA A 104 -13.31 -34.38 9.14
N MET A 105 -14.32 -34.19 8.29
CA MET A 105 -15.36 -35.19 8.02
C MET A 105 -14.77 -36.48 7.44
N ASP A 106 -13.89 -36.38 6.45
CA ASP A 106 -13.22 -37.54 5.86
C ASP A 106 -12.42 -38.33 6.92
N ARG A 107 -11.73 -37.62 7.83
CA ARG A 107 -11.00 -38.24 8.96
C ARG A 107 -11.93 -38.92 9.97
N ILE A 108 -13.08 -38.30 10.28
CA ILE A 108 -14.09 -38.90 11.16
C ILE A 108 -14.60 -40.19 10.54
N GLN A 109 -14.96 -40.15 9.25
CA GLN A 109 -15.44 -41.34 8.54
C GLN A 109 -14.40 -42.46 8.53
N MET A 110 -13.13 -42.15 8.27
CA MET A 110 -12.04 -43.14 8.37
C MET A 110 -11.90 -43.71 9.79
N ALA A 111 -11.97 -42.86 10.82
CA ALA A 111 -11.89 -43.29 12.20
C ALA A 111 -13.07 -44.18 12.62
N GLU A 112 -14.28 -43.89 12.12
CA GLU A 112 -15.48 -44.71 12.32
C GLU A 112 -15.34 -46.08 11.69
N GLN A 113 -14.88 -46.17 10.43
CA GLN A 113 -14.65 -47.46 9.78
C GLN A 113 -13.63 -48.29 10.55
N HIS A 114 -12.51 -47.69 10.94
CA HIS A 114 -11.50 -48.38 11.75
C HIS A 114 -12.03 -48.79 13.15
N ALA A 115 -12.92 -48.00 13.76
CA ALA A 115 -13.57 -48.39 15.01
C ALA A 115 -14.50 -49.60 14.82
N ILE A 116 -15.29 -49.62 13.74
CA ILE A 116 -16.17 -50.76 13.40
C ILE A 116 -15.35 -52.02 13.16
N GLU A 117 -14.25 -51.93 12.40
CA GLU A 117 -13.34 -53.06 12.17
C GLU A 117 -12.76 -53.60 13.48
N ARG A 118 -12.31 -52.73 14.39
CA ARG A 118 -11.82 -53.15 15.71
C ARG A 118 -12.89 -53.83 16.56
N VAL A 119 -14.13 -53.33 16.54
CA VAL A 119 -15.25 -53.98 17.26
C VAL A 119 -15.54 -55.36 16.70
N ARG A 120 -15.55 -55.52 15.37
CA ARG A 120 -15.75 -56.82 14.71
C ARG A 120 -14.63 -57.80 15.05
N ALA A 121 -13.36 -57.38 14.95
CA ALA A 121 -12.22 -58.19 15.32
C ALA A 121 -12.32 -58.65 16.78
N ARG A 122 -12.67 -57.73 17.70
CA ARG A 122 -12.83 -58.07 19.10
C ARG A 122 -13.98 -59.04 19.36
N ALA A 123 -15.10 -58.91 18.63
CA ALA A 123 -16.21 -59.85 18.72
C ALA A 123 -15.81 -61.26 18.26
N VAL A 124 -15.03 -61.36 17.18
CA VAL A 124 -14.48 -62.63 16.70
C VAL A 124 -13.56 -63.26 17.75
N ASP A 125 -12.65 -62.48 18.33
CA ASP A 125 -11.76 -62.97 19.39
C ASP A 125 -12.53 -63.52 20.59
N VAL A 126 -13.58 -62.80 21.03
CA VAL A 126 -14.43 -63.23 22.15
C VAL A 126 -15.22 -64.49 21.80
N ALA A 127 -15.75 -64.59 20.57
CA ALA A 127 -16.46 -65.78 20.12
C ALA A 127 -15.55 -67.02 20.05
N ILE A 128 -14.32 -66.86 19.53
CA ILE A 128 -13.31 -67.94 19.49
C ILE A 128 -12.94 -68.36 20.92
N ALA A 129 -12.68 -67.41 21.82
CA ALA A 129 -12.35 -67.70 23.21
C ALA A 129 -13.50 -68.45 23.92
N ALA A 130 -14.74 -68.00 23.75
CA ALA A 130 -15.91 -68.66 24.33
C ALA A 130 -16.13 -70.07 23.75
N THR A 131 -15.95 -70.24 22.42
CA THR A 131 -16.05 -71.56 21.76
C THR A 131 -14.96 -72.50 22.26
N GLY A 132 -13.73 -72.01 22.41
CA GLY A 132 -12.62 -72.78 22.95
C GLY A 132 -12.89 -73.25 24.38
N GLN A 133 -13.44 -72.38 25.23
CA GLN A 133 -13.84 -72.73 26.59
C GLN A 133 -14.97 -73.76 26.60
N MET A 134 -16.02 -73.58 25.79
CA MET A 134 -17.11 -74.55 25.68
C MET A 134 -16.64 -75.91 25.17
N LEU A 135 -15.71 -75.94 24.21
CA LEU A 135 -15.14 -77.18 23.70
C LEU A 135 -14.32 -77.88 24.79
N ALA A 136 -13.51 -77.14 25.55
CA ALA A 136 -12.75 -77.69 26.67
C ALA A 136 -13.67 -78.26 27.77
N ASP A 137 -14.77 -77.58 28.08
CA ASP A 137 -15.73 -78.02 29.11
C ASP A 137 -16.59 -79.23 28.66
N SER A 138 -16.73 -79.46 27.35
CA SER A 138 -17.57 -80.54 26.78
C SER A 138 -16.79 -81.75 26.23
N LEU A 139 -15.46 -81.69 26.22
CA LEU A 139 -14.60 -82.76 25.73
C LEU A 139 -14.39 -83.84 26.80
N SER A 140 -14.87 -85.05 26.55
CA SER A 140 -14.56 -86.24 27.37
C SER A 140 -13.23 -86.87 26.92
N ALA A 141 -12.53 -87.55 27.83
CA ALA A 141 -11.25 -88.21 27.54
C ALA A 141 -11.31 -89.08 26.27
N ASP A 142 -12.34 -89.93 26.15
CA ASP A 142 -12.52 -90.81 24.99
C ASP A 142 -12.69 -90.06 23.65
N LYS A 143 -13.28 -88.86 23.66
CA LYS A 143 -13.44 -88.03 22.45
C LYS A 143 -12.15 -87.27 22.11
N ALA A 144 -11.37 -86.90 23.12
CA ALA A 144 -10.06 -86.28 22.92
C ALA A 144 -9.09 -87.26 22.26
N ASP A 145 -9.03 -88.51 22.75
CA ASP A 145 -8.17 -89.56 22.18
C ASP A 145 -8.56 -89.89 20.73
N ALA A 146 -9.87 -90.01 20.44
CA ALA A 146 -10.35 -90.22 19.07
C ALA A 146 -9.99 -89.07 18.10
N LEU A 147 -9.99 -87.82 18.56
CA LEU A 147 -9.57 -86.67 17.75
C LEU A 147 -8.05 -86.64 17.50
N ILE A 148 -7.25 -87.11 18.46
CA ILE A 148 -5.79 -87.25 18.32
C ILE A 148 -5.48 -88.31 17.28
N ASP A 149 -6.12 -89.47 17.37
CA ASP A 149 -5.94 -90.55 16.39
C ASP A 149 -6.39 -90.13 14.98
N ASP A 150 -7.50 -89.41 14.84
CA ASP A 150 -7.96 -88.86 13.56
C ASP A 150 -6.97 -87.82 13.00
N ALA A 151 -6.40 -86.94 13.84
CA ALA A 151 -5.37 -85.99 13.42
C ALA A 151 -4.08 -86.70 12.97
N ILE A 152 -3.67 -87.78 13.65
CA ILE A 152 -2.54 -88.64 13.25
C ILE A 152 -2.81 -89.31 11.89
N ASN A 153 -4.03 -89.75 11.65
CA ASN A 153 -4.43 -90.37 10.38
C ASN A 153 -4.54 -89.36 9.22
N GLN A 154 -4.75 -88.08 9.49
CA GLN A 154 -4.83 -87.01 8.47
C GLN A 154 -3.48 -86.40 8.07
N LEU A 155 -2.44 -86.55 8.90
CA LEU A 155 -1.07 -86.08 8.63
C LEU A 155 -0.47 -86.54 7.28
N PRO A 156 -0.64 -87.81 6.84
CA PRO A 156 -0.11 -88.29 5.56
C PRO A 156 -0.69 -87.58 4.32
N GLY A 157 -1.93 -87.08 4.39
CA GLY A 157 -2.60 -86.42 3.26
C GLY A 157 -2.23 -84.94 3.05
N ARG A 158 -1.50 -84.33 3.99
CA ARG A 158 -1.07 -82.92 3.91
C ARG A 158 0.44 -82.74 3.72
N LEU A 159 1.19 -83.84 3.60
CA LEU A 159 2.65 -83.86 3.37
C LEU A 159 3.03 -84.16 1.91
N HIS A 160 2.11 -83.94 0.96
CA HIS A 160 2.37 -83.96 -0.48
C HIS A 160 2.13 -82.59 -1.10
#